data_AF-A0A7S0HCL8-F1
#
_entry.id   AF-A0A7S0HCL8-F1
#
_cell.length_a   1.000
_cell.length_b   1.000
_cell.length_c   1.000
_cell.angle_alpha   90.00
_cell.angle_beta   90.00
_cell.angle_gamma   90.00
#
_symmetry.space_group_name_H-M   'P 1'
#
loop_
_entity.id
_entity.type
_entity.pdbx_description
1 polymer ?
#
loop_
_entity_poly.entity_id
_entity_poly.type
_entity_poly.pdbx_seq_one_letter_code
_entity_poly.pdbx_strand_id
1 'polypeptide(L)'
;CHLAIQASNQEEPDMDDYEFLKHIAQICCEFGVNFWPLLERKDEEFQQFTSIILTLSHVKSLNVFSLTLSYWGAFIERKRSVENSTSLSSKDEMLLFSFGKILEMTVDNAFGTNGMSKLDEQDFVEEDEFMQAWFNLRSRILDFVRKMSILYPSQLLLFTSENWKQTLSLRSSSGDQGAVL
;
A
#
# COMPACT_ATOMS: atom_id res chain seq x y z
N CYS A 1 13.47 -14.08 8.99
CA CYS A 1 13.00 -12.74 9.44
C CYS A 1 13.93 -12.04 10.46
N HIS A 2 15.25 -12.24 10.42
CA HIS A 2 16.18 -11.49 11.29
C HIS A 2 16.88 -10.31 10.60
N LEU A 3 16.73 -10.16 9.28
CA LEU A 3 17.39 -9.11 8.51
C LEU A 3 16.61 -7.79 8.44
N ALA A 4 15.35 -7.76 8.86
CA ALA A 4 14.51 -6.55 8.79
C ALA A 4 14.64 -5.62 10.01
N ILE A 5 15.35 -6.03 11.06
CA ILE A 5 15.41 -5.29 12.35
C ILE A 5 16.75 -4.52 12.51
N GLN A 6 17.74 -4.71 11.63
CA GLN A 6 19.05 -4.07 11.77
C GLN A 6 19.28 -2.83 10.87
N ALA A 7 18.31 -2.40 10.07
CA ALA A 7 18.44 -1.22 9.21
C ALA A 7 18.11 0.11 9.92
N SER A 8 18.21 0.18 11.26
CA SER A 8 17.87 1.42 12.01
C SER A 8 19.02 2.42 12.13
N ASN A 9 20.08 2.32 11.32
CA ASN A 9 21.24 3.23 11.35
C ASN A 9 21.94 3.40 9.98
N GLN A 10 21.26 3.15 8.86
CA GLN A 10 21.88 3.28 7.53
C GLN A 10 21.63 4.66 6.91
N GLU A 11 22.71 5.19 6.33
CA GLU A 11 22.82 6.47 5.60
C GLU A 11 21.64 6.71 4.66
N GLU A 12 21.31 8.00 4.54
CA GLU A 12 20.24 8.50 3.68
C GLU A 12 20.43 7.97 2.24
N PRO A 13 19.37 7.50 1.56
CA PRO A 13 19.50 7.06 0.19
C PRO A 13 19.95 8.24 -0.67
N ASP A 14 21.03 8.05 -1.43
CA ASP A 14 21.55 9.03 -2.37
C ASP A 14 20.47 9.34 -3.44
N MET A 15 20.51 10.54 -4.03
CA MET A 15 19.58 10.96 -5.09
C MET A 15 19.55 9.93 -6.24
N ASP A 16 20.72 9.37 -6.58
CA ASP A 16 20.87 8.35 -7.61
C ASP A 16 20.20 7.02 -7.23
N ASP A 17 20.21 6.65 -5.94
CA ASP A 17 19.56 5.43 -5.44
C ASP A 17 18.03 5.55 -5.46
N TYR A 18 17.49 6.73 -5.18
CA TYR A 18 16.05 6.96 -5.23
C TYR A 18 15.51 6.98 -6.67
N GLU A 19 16.20 7.65 -7.59
CA GLU A 19 15.85 7.59 -9.01
C GLU A 19 15.91 6.16 -9.54
N PHE A 20 16.95 5.40 -9.19
CA PHE A 20 17.05 3.99 -9.54
C PHE A 20 15.86 3.19 -8.98
N LEU A 21 15.47 3.43 -7.72
CA LEU A 21 14.30 2.78 -7.11
C LEU A 21 13.00 3.09 -7.86
N LYS A 22 12.78 4.33 -8.29
CA LYS A 22 11.61 4.71 -9.12
C LYS A 22 11.58 3.93 -10.43
N HIS A 23 12.72 3.79 -11.10
CA HIS A 23 12.83 2.99 -12.32
C HIS A 23 12.56 1.51 -12.09
N ILE A 24 13.10 0.92 -11.01
CA ILE A 24 12.81 -0.47 -10.63
C ILE A 24 11.31 -0.64 -10.37
N ALA A 25 10.69 0.29 -9.62
CA ALA A 25 9.27 0.25 -9.34
C ALA A 25 8.42 0.31 -10.62
N GLN A 26 8.79 1.19 -11.55
CA GLN A 26 8.13 1.31 -12.85
C GLN A 26 8.24 0.01 -13.67
N ILE A 27 9.46 -0.51 -13.84
CA ILE A 27 9.71 -1.74 -14.61
C ILE A 27 8.95 -2.91 -13.99
N CYS A 28 9.01 -3.09 -12.67
CA CYS A 28 8.28 -4.15 -11.99
C CYS A 28 6.77 -4.00 -12.18
N CYS A 29 6.21 -2.80 -12.02
CA CYS A 29 4.77 -2.59 -12.19
C CYS A 29 4.33 -2.85 -13.64
N GLU A 30 5.05 -2.32 -14.62
CA GLU A 30 4.77 -2.54 -16.05
C GLU A 30 4.89 -4.02 -16.43
N PHE A 31 5.95 -4.70 -15.96
CA PHE A 31 6.12 -6.13 -16.18
C PHE A 31 4.98 -6.93 -15.57
N GLY A 32 4.64 -6.67 -14.31
CA GLY A 32 3.56 -7.36 -13.60
C GLY A 32 2.19 -7.15 -14.26
N VAL A 33 1.92 -5.94 -14.74
CA VAL A 33 0.69 -5.64 -15.49
C VAL A 33 0.70 -6.36 -16.84
N ASN A 34 1.79 -6.39 -17.61
CA ASN A 34 1.77 -6.98 -18.95
C ASN A 34 1.88 -8.51 -18.97
N PHE A 35 2.63 -9.10 -18.04
CA PHE A 35 2.97 -10.52 -18.04
C PHE A 35 2.27 -11.36 -16.97
N TRP A 36 1.23 -10.79 -16.35
CA TRP A 36 0.38 -11.47 -15.37
C TRP A 36 -0.03 -12.89 -15.73
N PRO A 37 -0.57 -13.18 -16.93
CA PRO A 37 -1.08 -14.51 -17.24
C PRO A 37 0.03 -15.57 -17.30
N LEU A 38 1.30 -15.13 -17.41
CA LEU A 38 2.47 -16.01 -17.31
C LEU A 38 2.88 -16.22 -15.86
N LEU A 39 2.90 -15.15 -15.05
CA LEU A 39 3.19 -15.22 -13.62
C LEU A 39 2.19 -16.11 -12.89
N GLU A 40 0.89 -15.93 -13.16
CA GLU A 40 -0.18 -16.66 -12.47
C GLU A 40 -0.13 -18.18 -12.69
N ARG A 41 0.51 -18.67 -13.75
CA ARG A 41 0.66 -20.12 -14.02
C ARG A 41 1.66 -20.79 -13.11
N LYS A 42 2.50 -20.01 -12.42
CA LYS A 42 3.59 -20.50 -11.58
C LYS A 42 3.47 -19.87 -10.19
N ASP A 43 2.82 -20.58 -9.29
CA ASP A 43 2.44 -20.06 -7.97
C ASP A 43 3.62 -19.50 -7.17
N GLU A 44 4.80 -20.13 -7.24
CA GLU A 44 5.98 -19.66 -6.53
C GLU A 44 6.55 -18.36 -7.11
N GLU A 45 6.70 -18.27 -8.44
CA GLU A 45 7.17 -17.05 -9.12
C GLU A 45 6.19 -15.89 -8.88
N PHE A 46 4.89 -16.19 -8.90
CA PHE A 46 3.83 -15.24 -8.58
C PHE A 46 3.94 -14.68 -7.16
N GLN A 47 4.17 -15.55 -6.17
CA GLN A 47 4.31 -15.15 -4.77
C GLN A 47 5.54 -14.28 -4.55
N GLN A 48 6.68 -14.70 -5.09
CA GLN A 48 7.93 -13.94 -5.01
C GLN A 48 7.78 -12.56 -5.66
N PHE A 49 7.20 -12.52 -6.86
CA PHE A 49 6.96 -11.27 -7.57
C PHE A 49 6.01 -10.33 -6.82
N THR A 50 4.91 -10.88 -6.30
CA THR A 50 3.94 -10.09 -5.52
C THR A 50 4.55 -9.56 -4.23
N SER A 51 5.45 -10.31 -3.60
CA SER A 51 6.22 -9.85 -2.43
C SER A 51 7.14 -8.68 -2.77
N ILE A 52 7.73 -8.64 -3.97
CA ILE A 52 8.53 -7.50 -4.45
C ILE A 52 7.64 -6.27 -4.59
N ILE A 53 6.48 -6.41 -5.25
CA ILE A 53 5.54 -5.28 -5.41
C ILE A 53 5.05 -4.77 -4.07
N LEU A 54 4.73 -5.66 -3.12
CA LEU A 54 4.33 -5.27 -1.77
C LEU A 54 5.45 -4.49 -1.05
N THR A 55 6.70 -4.93 -1.21
CA THR A 55 7.86 -4.21 -0.66
C THR A 55 7.97 -2.80 -1.24
N LEU A 56 7.76 -2.64 -2.54
CA LEU A 56 7.73 -1.34 -3.21
C LEU A 56 6.56 -0.47 -2.73
N SER A 57 5.37 -1.06 -2.52
CA SER A 57 4.22 -0.35 -1.96
C SER A 57 4.49 0.18 -0.55
N HIS A 58 5.50 -0.36 0.15
CA HIS A 58 5.91 0.06 1.49
C HIS A 58 6.94 1.18 1.54
N VAL A 59 7.48 1.58 0.38
CA VAL A 59 8.37 2.73 0.30
C VAL A 59 7.58 3.99 0.65
N LYS A 60 8.11 4.81 1.56
CA LYS A 60 7.56 6.12 1.92
C LYS A 60 7.83 7.12 0.79
N SER A 61 7.22 6.89 -0.37
CA SER A 61 7.27 7.76 -1.53
C SER A 61 5.90 7.68 -2.21
N LEU A 62 5.28 8.84 -2.38
CA LEU A 62 3.99 8.98 -3.03
C LEU A 62 4.05 8.52 -4.48
N ASN A 63 5.16 8.76 -5.16
CA ASN A 63 5.39 8.34 -6.54
C ASN A 63 5.56 6.83 -6.67
N VAL A 64 6.42 6.21 -5.85
CA VAL A 64 6.58 4.75 -5.86
C VAL A 64 5.27 4.06 -5.51
N PHE A 65 4.56 4.57 -4.49
CA PHE A 65 3.28 4.01 -4.10
C PHE A 65 2.23 4.15 -5.21
N SER A 66 2.15 5.31 -5.87
CA SER A 66 1.28 5.56 -7.02
C SER A 66 1.52 4.58 -8.19
N LEU A 67 2.78 4.21 -8.46
CA LEU A 67 3.13 3.19 -9.45
C LEU A 67 2.58 1.82 -9.05
N THR A 68 2.86 1.38 -7.82
CA THR A 68 2.40 0.06 -7.34
C THR A 68 0.88 -0.06 -7.26
N LEU A 69 0.18 1.03 -6.93
CA LEU A 69 -1.28 1.06 -6.91
C LEU A 69 -1.88 0.78 -8.31
N SER A 70 -1.18 1.16 -9.38
CA SER A 70 -1.59 0.84 -10.75
C SER A 70 -1.55 -0.67 -11.02
N TYR A 71 -0.49 -1.35 -10.56
CA TYR A 71 -0.38 -2.80 -10.64
C TYR A 71 -1.52 -3.49 -9.86
N TRP A 72 -1.75 -3.07 -8.62
CA TRP A 72 -2.82 -3.64 -7.79
C TRP A 72 -4.21 -3.38 -8.36
N GLY A 73 -4.43 -2.21 -8.97
CA GLY A 73 -5.66 -1.93 -9.70
C GLY A 73 -5.88 -2.89 -10.87
N ALA A 74 -4.84 -3.16 -11.66
CA ALA A 74 -4.91 -4.11 -12.77
C ALA A 74 -5.13 -5.55 -12.31
N PHE A 75 -4.51 -5.95 -11.19
CA PHE A 75 -4.74 -7.24 -10.54
C PHE A 75 -6.23 -7.45 -10.29
N ILE A 76 -6.87 -6.49 -9.61
CA ILE A 76 -8.28 -6.61 -9.21
C ILE A 76 -9.21 -6.69 -10.41
N GLU A 77 -9.00 -5.86 -11.42
CA GLU A 77 -9.84 -5.90 -12.63
C GLU A 77 -9.77 -7.27 -13.31
N ARG A 78 -8.60 -7.89 -13.34
CA ARG A 78 -8.42 -9.24 -13.89
C ARG A 78 -9.13 -10.29 -13.06
N LYS A 79 -8.94 -10.28 -11.74
CA LYS A 79 -9.67 -11.20 -10.85
C LYS A 79 -11.18 -11.10 -11.05
N ARG A 80 -11.71 -9.88 -11.08
CA ARG A 80 -13.14 -9.61 -11.33
C ARG A 80 -13.62 -10.15 -12.68
N SER A 81 -12.76 -10.16 -13.70
CA SER A 81 -13.11 -10.65 -15.04
C SER A 81 -13.07 -12.18 -15.19
N VAL A 82 -12.29 -12.88 -14.35
CA VAL A 82 -12.02 -14.32 -14.49
C VAL A 82 -12.79 -15.17 -13.47
N GLU A 83 -13.03 -14.67 -12.26
CA GLU A 83 -13.60 -15.46 -11.17
C GLU A 83 -15.08 -15.16 -10.93
N ASN A 84 -15.95 -16.16 -11.21
CA ASN A 84 -17.29 -16.29 -10.63
C ASN A 84 -17.27 -17.11 -9.31
N SER A 85 -16.08 -17.47 -8.83
CA SER A 85 -15.87 -18.36 -7.69
C SER A 85 -15.80 -17.58 -6.39
N THR A 86 -16.61 -17.97 -5.40
CA THR A 86 -16.64 -17.39 -4.05
C THR A 86 -15.59 -17.99 -3.11
N SER A 87 -14.73 -18.92 -3.57
CA SER A 87 -13.72 -19.57 -2.74
C SER A 87 -12.41 -18.79 -2.70
N LEU A 88 -11.91 -18.48 -1.50
CA LEU A 88 -10.58 -17.90 -1.29
C LEU A 88 -9.50 -18.89 -1.71
N SER A 89 -8.72 -18.53 -2.72
CA SER A 89 -7.46 -19.18 -3.07
C SER A 89 -6.30 -18.63 -2.22
N SER A 90 -5.18 -19.34 -2.19
CA SER A 90 -3.94 -18.84 -1.57
C SER A 90 -3.43 -17.53 -2.18
N LYS A 91 -3.77 -17.26 -3.45
CA LYS A 91 -3.49 -15.99 -4.13
C LYS A 91 -4.36 -14.85 -3.61
N ASP A 92 -5.59 -15.16 -3.20
CA ASP A 92 -6.52 -14.19 -2.61
C ASP A 92 -6.11 -13.81 -1.20
N GLU A 93 -5.59 -14.75 -0.41
CA GLU A 93 -5.04 -14.47 0.93
C GLU A 93 -3.85 -13.49 0.85
N MET A 94 -2.95 -13.69 -0.12
CA MET A 94 -1.80 -12.81 -0.34
C MET A 94 -2.24 -11.41 -0.82
N LEU A 95 -3.26 -11.35 -1.69
CA LEU A 95 -3.85 -10.07 -2.11
C LEU A 95 -4.50 -9.34 -0.93
N LEU A 96 -5.25 -10.05 -0.09
CA LEU A 96 -5.90 -9.49 1.09
C LEU A 96 -4.91 -8.99 2.13
N PHE A 97 -3.82 -9.73 2.34
CA PHE A 97 -2.71 -9.29 3.17
C PHE A 97 -2.08 -8.00 2.62
N SER A 98 -1.80 -7.98 1.31
CA SER A 98 -1.24 -6.80 0.63
C SER A 98 -2.17 -5.60 0.71
N PHE A 99 -3.47 -5.83 0.56
CA PHE A 99 -4.52 -4.82 0.69
C PHE A 99 -4.60 -4.21 2.08
N GLY A 100 -4.57 -5.04 3.13
CA GLY A 100 -4.55 -4.56 4.52
C GLY A 100 -3.35 -3.65 4.78
N LYS A 101 -2.18 -4.00 4.24
CA LYS A 101 -0.97 -3.20 4.38
C LYS A 101 -0.99 -1.89 3.59
N ILE A 102 -1.48 -1.92 2.35
CA ILE A 102 -1.71 -0.73 1.54
C ILE A 102 -2.67 0.23 2.26
N LEU A 103 -3.71 -0.29 2.89
CA LEU A 103 -4.68 0.50 3.66
C LEU A 103 -4.10 1.09 4.93
N GLU A 104 -3.36 0.31 5.73
CA GLU A 104 -2.66 0.81 6.93
C GLU A 104 -1.76 1.99 6.57
N MET A 105 -0.95 1.85 5.52
CA MET A 105 -0.07 2.93 5.06
C MET A 105 -0.82 4.15 4.52
N THR A 106 -1.94 3.92 3.83
CA THR A 106 -2.79 5.03 3.36
C THR A 106 -3.33 5.83 4.54
N VAL A 107 -3.73 5.15 5.61
CA VAL A 107 -4.22 5.78 6.85
C VAL A 107 -3.09 6.55 7.53
N ASP A 108 -1.90 5.95 7.66
CA ASP A 108 -0.73 6.61 8.26
C ASP A 108 -0.34 7.90 7.50
N ASN A 109 -0.44 7.88 6.17
CA ASN A 109 -0.20 9.05 5.32
C ASN A 109 -1.37 10.05 5.30
N ALA A 110 -2.62 9.60 5.51
CA ALA A 110 -3.83 10.44 5.47
C ALA A 110 -4.06 11.24 6.76
N PHE A 111 -3.65 10.70 7.91
CA PHE A 111 -3.99 11.24 9.23
C PHE A 111 -2.81 11.93 9.95
N GLY A 112 -1.74 12.24 9.22
CA GLY A 112 -0.84 13.35 9.57
C GLY A 112 -0.22 13.25 10.96
N THR A 113 0.62 12.23 11.18
CA THR A 113 1.68 12.35 12.20
C THR A 113 3.04 12.68 11.59
N ASN A 114 3.21 12.46 10.28
CA ASN A 114 4.43 12.77 9.55
C ASN A 114 4.07 13.64 8.34
N GLY A 115 4.74 14.77 8.17
CA GLY A 115 4.61 15.60 6.96
C GLY A 115 5.15 14.90 5.72
N MET A 116 5.46 15.68 4.69
CA MET A 116 6.16 15.21 3.48
C MET A 116 7.37 14.35 3.89
N SER A 117 7.52 13.16 3.29
CA SER A 117 8.70 12.33 3.58
C SER A 117 9.93 12.90 2.87
N LYS A 118 11.14 12.55 3.34
CA LYS A 118 12.39 12.95 2.67
C LYS A 118 12.48 12.52 1.19
N LEU A 119 11.81 11.43 0.81
CA LEU A 119 11.76 10.99 -0.58
C LEU A 119 10.77 11.83 -1.40
N ASP A 120 9.66 12.24 -0.77
CA ASP A 120 8.71 13.15 -1.40
C ASP A 120 9.29 14.56 -1.56
N GLU A 121 10.15 15.01 -0.63
CA GLU A 121 10.89 16.28 -0.75
C GLU A 121 11.83 16.32 -1.97
N GLN A 122 12.22 15.17 -2.53
CA GLN A 122 12.99 15.09 -3.77
C GLN A 122 12.11 15.25 -5.03
N ASP A 123 10.82 14.89 -4.93
CA ASP A 123 9.87 14.92 -6.05
C ASP A 123 8.99 16.18 -6.05
N PHE A 124 8.78 16.79 -4.90
CA PHE A 124 7.91 17.95 -4.71
C PHE A 124 8.68 19.04 -3.98
N VAL A 125 8.87 20.19 -4.65
CA VAL A 125 9.55 21.35 -4.07
C VAL A 125 8.58 22.15 -3.20
N GLU A 126 7.30 22.17 -3.58
CA GLU A 126 6.26 22.91 -2.89
C GLU A 126 5.26 21.96 -2.20
N GLU A 127 4.87 22.28 -0.96
CA GLU A 127 3.91 21.49 -0.18
C GLU A 127 2.54 21.39 -0.89
N ASP A 128 2.13 22.44 -1.59
CA ASP A 128 0.88 22.48 -2.34
C ASP A 128 0.85 21.45 -3.49
N GLU A 129 1.98 21.27 -4.19
CA GLU A 129 2.11 20.27 -5.26
C GLU A 129 2.00 18.85 -4.69
N PHE A 130 2.69 18.59 -3.57
CA PHE A 130 2.60 17.32 -2.86
C PHE A 130 1.16 17.05 -2.40
N MET A 131 0.50 18.03 -1.79
CA MET A 131 -0.88 17.87 -1.32
C MET A 131 -1.85 17.59 -2.48
N GLN A 132 -1.67 18.25 -3.62
CA GLN A 132 -2.45 17.97 -4.82
C GLN A 132 -2.22 16.53 -5.33
N ALA A 133 -0.96 16.09 -5.41
CA ALA A 133 -0.61 14.72 -5.80
C ALA A 133 -1.21 13.70 -4.83
N TRP A 134 -1.19 13.98 -3.53
CA TRP A 134 -1.81 13.18 -2.49
C TRP A 134 -3.32 13.08 -2.65
N PHE A 135 -4.04 14.19 -2.87
CA PHE A 135 -5.49 14.13 -3.08
C PHE A 135 -5.88 13.33 -4.32
N ASN A 136 -5.09 13.42 -5.39
CA ASN A 136 -5.28 12.61 -6.59
C ASN A 136 -5.04 11.13 -6.30
N LEU A 137 -3.96 10.79 -5.59
CA LEU A 137 -3.64 9.42 -5.22
C LEU A 137 -4.70 8.83 -4.28
N ARG A 138 -5.14 9.60 -3.28
CA ARG A 138 -6.21 9.23 -2.35
C ARG A 138 -7.49 8.84 -3.08
N SER A 139 -7.86 9.57 -4.12
CA SER A 139 -9.03 9.22 -4.95
C SER A 139 -8.88 7.85 -5.61
N ARG A 140 -7.69 7.55 -6.14
CA ARG A 140 -7.37 6.23 -6.73
C ARG A 140 -7.38 5.11 -5.68
N ILE A 141 -6.94 5.40 -4.46
CA ILE A 141 -6.97 4.43 -3.36
C ILE A 141 -8.42 4.13 -2.96
N LEU A 142 -9.29 5.13 -2.87
CA LEU A 142 -10.71 4.92 -2.58
C LEU A 142 -11.39 4.06 -3.65
N ASP A 143 -11.06 4.27 -4.92
CA ASP A 143 -11.54 3.42 -6.01
C ASP A 143 -11.00 1.98 -5.89
N PHE A 144 -9.73 1.82 -5.55
CA PHE A 144 -9.12 0.51 -5.28
C PHE A 144 -9.82 -0.22 -4.13
N VAL A 145 -10.07 0.47 -3.01
CA VAL A 145 -10.82 -0.05 -1.85
C VAL A 145 -12.24 -0.44 -2.24
N ARG A 146 -12.93 0.37 -3.05
CA ARG A 146 -14.26 0.05 -3.56
C ARG A 146 -14.26 -1.23 -4.41
N LYS A 147 -13.23 -1.45 -5.23
CA LYS A 147 -13.14 -2.68 -6.03
C LYS A 147 -12.84 -3.89 -5.16
N MET A 148 -11.98 -3.74 -4.14
CA MET A 148 -11.72 -4.80 -3.16
C MET A 148 -12.95 -5.13 -2.31
N SER A 149 -13.78 -4.15 -1.96
CA SER A 149 -15.01 -4.39 -1.20
C SER A 149 -16.02 -5.26 -1.96
N ILE A 150 -15.99 -5.21 -3.29
CA ILE A 150 -16.83 -6.05 -4.15
C ILE A 150 -16.30 -7.50 -4.16
N LEU A 151 -14.99 -7.70 -4.23
CA LEU A 151 -14.39 -9.03 -4.26
C LEU A 151 -14.36 -9.71 -2.88
N TYR A 152 -14.09 -8.95 -1.81
CA TYR A 152 -13.88 -9.48 -0.47
C TYR A 152 -14.61 -8.64 0.61
N PRO A 153 -15.95 -8.58 0.56
CA PRO A 153 -16.74 -7.72 1.45
C PRO A 153 -16.53 -8.05 2.94
N SER A 154 -16.42 -9.34 3.29
CA SER A 154 -16.26 -9.78 4.67
C SER A 154 -14.92 -9.37 5.27
N GLN A 155 -13.84 -9.45 4.49
CA GLN A 155 -12.50 -9.09 4.93
C GLN A 155 -12.36 -7.59 5.13
N LEU A 156 -12.95 -6.78 4.24
CA LEU A 156 -12.98 -5.33 4.43
C LEU A 156 -13.78 -4.95 5.69
N LEU A 157 -14.92 -5.61 5.94
CA LEU A 157 -15.69 -5.39 7.16
C LEU A 157 -14.86 -5.70 8.41
N LEU A 158 -14.13 -6.83 8.43
CA LEU A 158 -13.26 -7.19 9.54
C LEU A 158 -12.13 -6.16 9.73
N PHE A 159 -11.42 -5.81 8.66
CA PHE A 159 -10.33 -4.84 8.70
C PHE A 159 -10.79 -3.46 9.20
N THR A 160 -11.92 -2.96 8.68
CA THR A 160 -12.48 -1.66 9.12
C THR A 160 -12.98 -1.73 10.56
N SER A 161 -13.55 -2.86 11.00
CA SER A 161 -14.00 -3.02 12.38
C SER A 161 -12.85 -3.00 13.39
N GLU A 162 -11.72 -3.64 13.07
CA GLU A 162 -10.54 -3.64 13.94
C GLU A 162 -9.88 -2.26 14.01
N ASN A 163 -9.72 -1.57 12.88
CA ASN A 163 -9.21 -0.20 12.86
C ASN A 163 -10.13 0.79 13.60
N TRP A 164 -11.45 0.60 13.49
CA TRP A 164 -12.43 1.41 14.22
C TRP A 164 -12.29 1.21 15.75
N LYS A 165 -12.17 -0.04 16.21
CA LYS A 165 -11.91 -0.34 17.63
C LYS A 165 -10.61 0.30 18.12
N GLN A 166 -9.53 0.19 17.35
CA GLN A 166 -8.24 0.80 17.69
C GLN A 166 -8.35 2.33 17.79
N THR A 167 -8.99 2.97 16.80
CA THR A 167 -9.21 4.43 16.79
C THR A 167 -10.02 4.90 18.01
N LEU A 168 -11.08 4.16 18.37
CA LEU A 168 -11.88 4.46 19.56
C LEU A 168 -11.07 4.27 20.85
N SER A 169 -10.24 3.22 20.93
CA SER A 169 -9.40 2.94 22.10
C SER A 169 -8.33 4.03 22.33
N LEU A 170 -7.73 4.53 21.26
CA LEU A 170 -6.78 5.64 21.30
C LEU A 170 -7.46 6.90 21.87
N ARG A 171 -8.67 7.24 21.39
CA ARG A 171 -9.44 8.37 21.90
C ARG A 171 -9.86 8.23 23.35
N SER A 172 -10.17 7.02 23.82
CA SER A 172 -10.48 6.80 25.25
C SER A 172 -9.26 6.98 26.15
N SER A 173 -8.05 6.64 25.67
CA SER A 173 -6.81 6.80 26.44
C SER A 173 -6.30 8.25 26.52
N SER A 174 -6.70 9.11 25.57
CA SER A 174 -6.38 10.55 25.58
C SER A 174 -7.32 11.38 26.47
N GLY A 175 -8.43 10.78 26.94
CA GLY A 175 -9.45 11.45 27.75
C GLY A 175 -9.22 11.42 29.26
N ASP A 176 -8.16 10.75 29.74
CA ASP A 176 -7.99 10.44 31.18
C ASP A 176 -6.80 11.17 31.86
N GLN A 177 -6.38 12.33 31.31
CA GLN A 177 -5.40 13.23 31.94
C GLN A 177 -5.98 14.61 32.32
N GLY A 178 -7.28 14.68 32.63
CA GLY A 178 -7.95 15.96 32.87
C GLY A 178 -9.10 15.93 33.87
N ALA A 179 -8.95 15.26 35.01
CA ALA A 179 -9.84 15.44 36.15
C ALA A 179 -9.14 15.06 37.48
N VAL A 180 -8.10 15.80 37.85
CA VAL A 180 -7.71 15.95 39.26
C VAL A 180 -7.46 17.43 39.51
N LEU A 181 -8.53 18.14 39.89
CA LEU A 181 -8.56 19.17 40.92
C LEU A 181 -9.99 19.22 41.48
#